data_AF-A0A010RUU6-F1
#
_entry.id   AF-A0A010RUU6-F1
#
_cell.length_a   1.000
_cell.length_b   1.000
_cell.length_c   1.000
_cell.angle_alpha   90.00
_cell.angle_beta   90.00
_cell.angle_gamma   90.00
#
_symmetry.space_group_name_H-M   'P 1'
#
loop_
_entity.id
_entity.type
_entity.pdbx_description
1 polymer ?
#
loop_
_entity_poly.entity_id
_entity_poly.type
_entity_poly.pdbx_seq_one_letter_code
_entity_poly.pdbx_strand_id
1 'polypeptide(L)'
;MEVLQQLPRAAHLPHSQTEPLTMHLVSPLPERQSQATAQIIASFPSAPDTTAAAAASATEIRFDHCLFRKGHQAPASSYIFRSEATGSRTIVNHNDLPDMTTDEFLNVVEAFRGKGGRTWWHFEGRVPETTLSCILALRRALGDDAVTVSVEVERPGRAGLRELAAEADVVFYSKSWAEVCHFRSSDIGVRQSQQCVVHTDRAAQACGYTSADDCLRKESLLLPRTSLAMVTWGAEGAWCISPKDPQLVKSPVETPVKQVVE
;
A
#
# COMPACT_ATOMS: atom_id res chain seq x y z
N MET A 1 8.18 -3.32 4.98
CA MET A 1 8.25 -2.57 6.26
C MET A 1 9.36 -1.54 6.27
N GLU A 2 10.58 -1.87 5.85
CA GLU A 2 11.72 -0.94 5.83
C GLU A 2 11.44 0.37 5.07
N VAL A 3 10.92 0.29 3.84
CA VAL A 3 10.54 1.48 3.04
C VAL A 3 9.54 2.37 3.80
N LEU A 4 8.55 1.78 4.47
CA LEU A 4 7.56 2.53 5.25
C LEU A 4 8.18 3.23 6.47
N GLN A 5 9.29 2.73 7.02
CA GLN A 5 10.01 3.39 8.12
C GLN A 5 10.89 4.54 7.60
N GLN A 6 11.30 4.50 6.33
CA GLN A 6 12.10 5.56 5.70
C GLN A 6 11.24 6.77 5.31
N LEU A 7 9.96 6.57 4.94
CA LEU A 7 9.09 7.67 4.49
C LEU A 7 8.87 8.75 5.56
N PRO A 8 8.52 8.43 6.82
CA PRO A 8 8.39 9.45 7.87
C PRO A 8 9.71 10.13 8.22
N ARG A 9 10.86 9.63 7.77
CA ARG A 9 12.18 10.23 7.99
C ARG A 9 12.66 11.04 6.79
N ALA A 10 11.92 11.02 5.68
CA ALA A 10 12.28 11.75 4.49
C ALA A 10 11.93 13.24 4.65
N ALA A 11 12.96 14.10 4.64
CA ALA A 11 12.86 15.53 4.92
C ALA A 11 11.86 16.31 4.05
N HIS A 12 11.48 15.78 2.88
CA HIS A 12 10.63 16.43 1.90
C HIS A 12 9.17 15.99 1.95
N LEU A 13 8.87 14.95 2.74
CA LEU A 13 7.49 14.55 2.99
C LEU A 13 6.89 15.41 4.09
N PRO A 14 5.55 15.64 4.07
CA PRO A 14 4.89 16.27 5.19
C PRO A 14 5.31 15.58 6.49
N HIS A 15 5.83 16.38 7.43
CA HIS A 15 5.93 16.00 8.84
C HIS A 15 7.04 14.99 9.15
N SER A 16 8.17 15.07 8.44
CA SER A 16 9.40 14.31 8.74
C SER A 16 9.74 14.31 10.25
N GLN A 17 9.96 13.15 10.84
CA GLN A 17 10.31 12.98 12.27
C GLN A 17 11.60 12.19 12.46
N THR A 18 12.33 12.55 13.50
CA THR A 18 13.56 11.86 13.95
C THR A 18 13.33 10.98 15.18
N GLU A 19 12.15 11.06 15.80
CA GLU A 19 11.78 10.28 16.96
C GLU A 19 11.61 8.78 16.63
N PRO A 20 11.77 7.89 17.64
CA PRO A 20 11.54 6.47 17.44
C PRO A 20 10.10 6.20 17.03
N LEU A 21 9.93 5.60 15.84
CA LEU A 21 8.64 5.21 15.31
C LEU A 21 8.07 4.06 16.14
N THR A 22 6.76 4.08 16.39
CA THR A 22 6.03 2.91 16.87
C THR A 22 5.27 2.31 15.71
N MET A 23 5.57 1.08 15.32
CA MET A 23 4.90 0.40 14.21
C MET A 23 3.80 -0.52 14.73
N HIS A 24 2.63 -0.42 14.13
CA HIS A 24 1.51 -1.31 14.40
C HIS A 24 1.11 -2.04 13.12
N LEU A 25 0.74 -3.31 13.24
CA LEU A 25 0.07 -4.06 12.19
C LEU A 25 -1.43 -4.14 12.49
N VAL A 26 -2.24 -3.80 11.48
CA VAL A 26 -3.69 -4.00 11.49
C VAL A 26 -4.02 -4.97 10.36
N SER A 27 -4.32 -6.22 10.71
CA SER A 27 -4.63 -7.26 9.73
C SER A 27 -5.55 -8.32 10.35
N PRO A 28 -6.48 -8.92 9.57
CA PRO A 28 -7.13 -10.17 9.95
C PRO A 28 -6.09 -11.27 10.18
N LEU A 29 -6.08 -11.83 11.39
CA LEU A 29 -5.25 -12.97 11.76
C LEU A 29 -6.13 -14.13 12.21
N PRO A 30 -5.60 -15.37 12.20
CA PRO A 30 -6.25 -16.49 12.88
C PRO A 30 -6.52 -16.18 14.35
N GLU A 31 -7.26 -17.04 15.03
CA GLU A 31 -7.55 -16.87 16.45
C GLU A 31 -6.28 -16.63 17.28
N ARG A 32 -6.38 -15.77 18.28
CA ARG A 32 -5.23 -15.25 19.04
C ARG A 32 -4.35 -16.35 19.65
N GLN A 33 -4.97 -17.47 20.05
CA GLN A 33 -4.30 -18.59 20.71
C GLN A 33 -3.85 -19.69 19.73
N SER A 34 -4.10 -19.52 18.42
CA SER A 34 -3.70 -20.51 17.43
C SER A 34 -2.19 -20.56 17.25
N GLN A 35 -1.68 -21.73 16.87
CA GLN A 35 -0.28 -21.92 16.52
C GLN A 35 0.13 -21.02 15.33
N ALA A 36 -0.76 -20.83 14.35
CA ALA A 36 -0.50 -19.99 13.18
C ALA A 36 -0.25 -18.53 13.59
N THR A 37 -1.07 -17.97 14.49
CA THR A 37 -0.87 -16.62 15.02
C THR A 37 0.48 -16.50 15.74
N ALA A 38 0.83 -17.48 16.57
CA ALA A 38 2.11 -17.47 17.27
C ALA A 38 3.30 -17.51 16.30
N GLN A 39 3.22 -18.32 15.24
CA GLN A 39 4.24 -18.39 14.18
C GLN A 39 4.37 -17.09 13.40
N ILE A 40 3.25 -16.45 13.04
CA ILE A 40 3.25 -15.15 12.36
C ILE A 40 3.96 -14.12 13.22
N ILE A 41 3.58 -13.97 14.49
CA ILE A 41 4.18 -12.98 15.39
C ILE A 41 5.69 -13.25 15.57
N ALA A 42 6.08 -14.51 15.78
CA ALA A 42 7.49 -14.90 15.95
C ALA A 42 8.34 -14.73 14.67
N SER A 43 7.72 -14.59 13.49
CA SER A 43 8.44 -14.34 12.24
C SER A 43 8.94 -12.90 12.08
N PHE A 44 8.44 -11.98 12.91
CA PHE A 44 8.91 -10.60 12.92
C PHE A 44 10.00 -10.41 13.98
N PRO A 45 11.02 -9.58 13.68
CA PRO A 45 12.10 -9.33 14.64
C PRO A 45 11.57 -8.63 15.89
N SER A 46 11.87 -9.21 17.06
CA SER A 46 11.65 -8.56 18.35
C SER A 46 12.61 -7.38 18.55
N ALA A 47 12.25 -6.43 19.41
CA ALA A 47 13.18 -5.39 19.84
C ALA A 47 14.46 -6.05 20.40
N PRO A 48 15.66 -5.57 20.01
CA PRO A 48 16.90 -6.18 20.49
C PRO A 48 17.07 -5.94 22.00
N ASP A 49 17.28 -7.02 22.76
CA ASP A 49 17.74 -6.97 24.14
C ASP A 49 19.21 -6.51 24.16
N THR A 50 19.43 -5.20 24.06
CA THR A 50 20.72 -4.50 24.30
C THR A 50 21.94 -4.93 23.45
N THR A 51 22.30 -4.09 22.48
CA THR A 51 23.64 -3.50 22.29
C THR A 51 23.54 -2.41 21.21
N ALA A 52 24.11 -1.23 21.50
CA ALA A 52 23.73 0.07 20.93
C ALA A 52 24.02 0.31 19.42
N ALA A 53 24.55 -0.66 18.68
CA ALA A 53 24.97 -0.44 17.28
C ALA A 53 23.99 -0.98 16.22
N ALA A 54 23.18 -2.02 16.54
CA ALA A 54 22.18 -2.58 15.62
C ALA A 54 20.74 -2.09 15.92
N ALA A 55 20.53 -1.42 17.06
CA ALA A 55 19.23 -0.98 17.57
C ALA A 55 18.60 0.19 16.79
N ALA A 56 19.34 0.88 15.92
CA ALA A 56 18.84 2.06 15.20
C ALA A 56 17.87 1.73 14.04
N SER A 57 17.79 0.46 13.61
CA SER A 57 17.04 0.06 12.40
C SER A 57 15.88 -0.91 12.63
N ALA A 58 15.82 -1.61 13.77
CA ALA A 58 14.76 -2.59 14.01
C ALA A 58 13.64 -1.96 14.84
N THR A 59 12.69 -1.31 14.18
CA THR A 59 11.45 -0.89 14.86
C THR A 59 10.57 -2.11 15.09
N GLU A 60 10.31 -2.43 16.35
CA GLU A 60 9.39 -3.50 16.76
C GLU A 60 7.98 -3.23 16.19
N ILE A 61 7.35 -4.29 15.68
CA ILE A 61 6.00 -4.25 15.13
C ILE A 61 5.04 -4.81 16.17
N ARG A 62 4.06 -4.00 16.57
CA ARG A 62 3.03 -4.39 17.54
C ARG A 62 1.80 -4.98 16.83
N PHE A 63 1.24 -6.02 17.42
CA PHE A 63 0.09 -6.78 16.92
C PHE A 63 -1.18 -6.59 17.76
N ASP A 64 -1.14 -5.63 18.68
CA ASP A 64 -2.22 -5.27 19.61
C ASP A 64 -3.52 -4.85 18.89
N HIS A 65 -3.40 -4.34 17.66
CA HIS A 65 -4.53 -3.90 16.83
C HIS A 65 -4.92 -4.87 15.71
N CYS A 66 -4.33 -6.08 15.67
CA CYS A 66 -4.76 -7.11 14.72
C CYS A 66 -6.16 -7.66 15.05
N LEU A 67 -6.86 -8.12 14.01
CA LEU A 67 -8.24 -8.60 14.08
C LEU A 67 -8.25 -10.13 14.13
N PHE A 68 -8.29 -10.70 15.34
CA PHE A 68 -8.21 -12.15 15.54
C PHE A 68 -9.55 -12.83 15.28
N ARG A 69 -9.61 -13.67 14.25
CA ARG A 69 -10.83 -14.35 13.79
C ARG A 69 -11.11 -15.60 14.64
N LYS A 70 -12.06 -15.52 15.56
CA LYS A 70 -12.47 -16.64 16.44
C LYS A 70 -12.89 -17.85 15.61
N GLY A 71 -12.40 -19.03 15.96
CA GLY A 71 -12.71 -20.28 15.27
C GLY A 71 -11.90 -20.54 13.99
N HIS A 72 -11.06 -19.60 13.55
CA HIS A 72 -10.14 -19.80 12.43
C HIS A 72 -8.74 -20.14 12.96
N GLN A 73 -8.21 -21.30 12.59
CA GLN A 73 -6.88 -21.76 13.01
C GLN A 73 -5.81 -21.57 11.94
N ALA A 74 -6.19 -21.59 10.67
CA ALA A 74 -5.28 -21.48 9.53
C ALA A 74 -5.10 -20.02 9.11
N PRO A 75 -3.87 -19.61 8.72
CA PRO A 75 -3.62 -18.27 8.20
C PRO A 75 -3.99 -18.14 6.72
N ALA A 76 -4.17 -16.91 6.26
CA ALA A 76 -4.07 -16.61 4.85
C ALA A 76 -2.72 -17.12 4.32
N SER A 77 -2.74 -17.88 3.23
CA SER A 77 -1.58 -18.63 2.72
C SER A 77 -1.37 -18.37 1.23
N SER A 78 -0.11 -18.28 0.84
CA SER A 78 0.32 -18.16 -0.56
C SER A 78 1.34 -19.25 -0.87
N TYR A 79 1.03 -20.10 -1.85
CA TYR A 79 1.96 -21.11 -2.36
C TYR A 79 2.68 -20.53 -3.56
N ILE A 80 4.01 -20.46 -3.48
CA ILE A 80 4.84 -19.88 -4.54
C ILE A 80 5.61 -21.02 -5.21
N PHE A 81 5.24 -21.30 -6.46
CA PHE A 81 5.95 -22.24 -7.31
C PHE A 81 6.88 -21.46 -8.22
N ARG A 82 8.18 -21.76 -8.18
CA ARG A 82 9.17 -21.15 -9.07
C ARG A 82 9.63 -22.19 -10.08
N SER A 83 9.49 -21.87 -11.36
CA SER A 83 10.08 -22.67 -12.43
C SER A 83 11.60 -22.54 -12.36
N GLU A 84 12.32 -23.66 -12.27
CA GLU A 84 13.79 -23.63 -12.36
C GLU A 84 14.26 -23.32 -13.78
N ALA A 85 13.52 -23.78 -14.78
CA ALA A 85 13.86 -23.61 -16.20
C ALA A 85 13.70 -22.15 -16.66
N THR A 86 12.60 -21.50 -16.24
CA THR A 86 12.21 -20.18 -16.72
C THR A 86 12.23 -19.12 -15.63
N GLY A 87 12.60 -19.43 -14.39
CA GLY A 87 12.60 -18.51 -13.24
C GLY A 87 11.25 -17.85 -12.88
N SER A 88 10.22 -18.04 -13.71
CA SER A 88 8.88 -17.53 -13.53
C SER A 88 8.25 -18.08 -12.25
N ARG A 89 7.33 -17.30 -11.67
CA ARG A 89 6.67 -17.62 -10.41
C ARG A 89 5.17 -17.72 -10.62
N THR A 90 4.59 -18.82 -10.16
CA THR A 90 3.14 -18.99 -10.04
C THR A 90 2.77 -18.89 -8.58
N ILE A 91 1.82 -18.01 -8.27
CA ILE A 91 1.36 -17.77 -6.91
C ILE A 91 -0.09 -18.23 -6.79
N VAL A 92 -0.35 -19.21 -5.93
CA VAL A 92 -1.69 -19.68 -5.59
C VAL A 92 -2.04 -19.16 -4.20
N ASN A 93 -3.02 -18.25 -4.13
CA ASN A 93 -3.48 -17.66 -2.88
C ASN A 93 -4.70 -18.41 -2.36
N HIS A 94 -4.72 -18.69 -1.06
CA HIS A 94 -5.85 -19.23 -0.34
C HIS A 94 -6.05 -18.44 0.95
N ASN A 95 -7.25 -17.88 1.16
CA ASN A 95 -7.57 -17.13 2.35
C ASN A 95 -9.02 -17.37 2.76
N ASP A 96 -9.20 -18.03 3.90
CA ASP A 96 -10.51 -18.29 4.52
C ASP A 96 -10.78 -17.34 5.71
N LEU A 97 -9.90 -16.38 5.98
CA LEU A 97 -10.14 -15.37 6.99
C LEU A 97 -11.09 -14.29 6.44
N PRO A 98 -12.18 -13.96 7.16
CA PRO A 98 -13.03 -12.83 6.80
C PRO A 98 -12.21 -11.54 6.71
N ASP A 99 -12.42 -10.79 5.63
CA ASP A 99 -11.81 -9.48 5.43
C ASP A 99 -12.20 -8.53 6.57
N MET A 100 -11.36 -7.52 6.80
CA MET A 100 -11.63 -6.45 7.78
C MET A 100 -12.86 -5.64 7.37
N THR A 101 -13.73 -5.31 8.32
CA THR A 101 -14.82 -4.36 8.10
C THR A 101 -14.42 -2.94 8.49
N THR A 102 -15.15 -1.94 8.00
CA THR A 102 -14.93 -0.54 8.38
C THR A 102 -15.18 -0.29 9.87
N ASP A 103 -16.15 -0.96 10.49
CA ASP A 103 -16.44 -0.83 11.92
C ASP A 103 -15.31 -1.40 12.79
N GLU A 104 -14.76 -2.55 12.39
CA GLU A 104 -13.60 -3.14 13.05
C GLU A 104 -12.38 -2.21 12.99
N PHE A 105 -12.16 -1.60 11.83
CA PHE A 105 -11.10 -0.62 11.65
C PHE A 105 -11.33 0.63 12.51
N LEU A 106 -12.56 1.15 12.58
CA LEU A 106 -12.89 2.31 13.40
C LEU A 106 -12.60 2.07 14.89
N ASN A 107 -12.88 0.87 15.41
CA ASN A 107 -12.51 0.53 16.78
C ASN A 107 -10.99 0.61 17.02
N VAL A 108 -10.17 0.29 16.01
CA VAL A 108 -8.73 0.49 16.08
C VAL A 108 -8.38 1.98 16.10
N VAL A 109 -9.01 2.78 15.24
CA VAL A 109 -8.79 4.24 15.17
C VAL A 109 -9.07 4.93 16.51
N GLU A 110 -10.09 4.50 17.24
CA GLU A 110 -10.40 5.04 18.58
C GLU A 110 -9.25 4.89 19.56
N ALA A 111 -8.43 3.84 19.44
CA ALA A 111 -7.23 3.67 20.28
C ALA A 111 -6.14 4.72 20.01
N PHE A 112 -6.23 5.49 18.92
CA PHE A 112 -5.31 6.58 18.58
C PHE A 112 -5.90 7.96 18.85
N ARG A 113 -7.20 8.06 19.13
CA ARG A 113 -7.86 9.32 19.45
C ARG A 113 -7.27 9.94 20.71
N GLY A 114 -6.92 11.22 20.66
CA GLY A 114 -6.44 11.97 21.83
C GLY A 114 -5.03 11.63 22.31
N LYS A 115 -4.31 10.70 21.66
CA LYS A 115 -2.89 10.39 22.00
C LYS A 115 -1.92 11.52 21.67
N GLY A 116 -2.36 12.52 20.90
CA GLY A 116 -1.53 13.61 20.41
C GLY A 116 -0.51 13.14 19.36
N GLY A 117 0.05 14.07 18.62
CA GLY A 117 1.00 13.76 17.54
C GLY A 117 0.34 13.31 16.24
N ARG A 118 1.19 13.14 15.22
CA ARG A 118 0.78 12.77 13.86
C ARG A 118 0.99 11.29 13.64
N THR A 119 0.10 10.67 12.86
CA THR A 119 0.11 9.24 12.57
C THR A 119 0.19 9.00 11.07
N TRP A 120 0.92 7.96 10.67
CA TRP A 120 1.01 7.53 9.27
C TRP A 120 0.29 6.19 9.10
N TRP A 121 -0.67 6.12 8.19
CA TRP A 121 -1.49 4.94 7.92
C TRP A 121 -1.28 4.48 6.48
N HIS A 122 -0.77 3.26 6.32
CA HIS A 122 -0.58 2.65 5.02
C HIS A 122 -1.67 1.61 4.75
N PHE A 123 -2.26 1.64 3.55
CA PHE A 123 -3.30 0.72 3.13
C PHE A 123 -2.94 0.00 1.82
N GLU A 124 -3.23 -1.30 1.77
CA GLU A 124 -3.29 -2.06 0.53
C GLU A 124 -4.65 -1.81 -0.16
N GLY A 125 -4.65 -1.51 -1.46
CA GLY A 125 -5.85 -1.41 -2.31
C GLY A 125 -6.54 -2.75 -2.58
N ARG A 126 -6.70 -3.61 -1.57
CA ARG A 126 -7.25 -4.96 -1.68
C ARG A 126 -8.75 -4.96 -1.98
N VAL A 127 -9.51 -4.26 -1.13
CA VAL A 127 -10.97 -4.10 -1.21
C VAL A 127 -11.26 -2.60 -1.26
N PRO A 128 -11.26 -1.97 -2.45
CA PRO A 128 -11.22 -0.51 -2.56
C PRO A 128 -12.35 0.22 -1.84
N GLU A 129 -13.58 -0.31 -1.87
CA GLU A 129 -14.74 0.26 -1.19
C GLU A 129 -14.56 0.32 0.34
N THR A 130 -14.17 -0.80 0.95
CA THR A 130 -13.90 -0.87 2.39
C THR A 130 -12.72 0.01 2.76
N THR A 131 -11.62 -0.04 2.00
CA THR A 131 -10.42 0.76 2.27
C THR A 131 -10.70 2.26 2.18
N LEU A 132 -11.48 2.70 1.18
CA LEU A 132 -11.88 4.10 1.03
C LEU A 132 -12.75 4.54 2.22
N SER A 133 -13.70 3.70 2.63
CA SER A 133 -14.53 3.97 3.81
C SER A 133 -13.68 4.12 5.08
N CYS A 134 -12.67 3.26 5.26
CA CYS A 134 -11.70 3.35 6.36
C CYS A 134 -10.90 4.65 6.34
N ILE A 135 -10.36 5.06 5.18
CA ILE A 135 -9.58 6.31 5.04
C ILE A 135 -10.43 7.54 5.38
N LEU A 136 -11.65 7.61 4.83
CA LEU A 136 -12.57 8.72 5.11
C LEU A 136 -13.00 8.76 6.57
N ALA A 137 -13.17 7.60 7.22
CA ALA A 137 -13.52 7.52 8.63
C ALA A 137 -12.35 7.90 9.54
N LEU A 138 -11.12 7.44 9.22
CA LEU A 138 -9.88 7.79 9.90
C LEU A 138 -9.66 9.30 9.96
N ARG A 139 -9.75 9.96 8.79
CA ARG A 139 -9.58 11.41 8.68
C ARG A 139 -10.63 12.18 9.48
N ARG A 140 -11.90 11.74 9.45
CA ARG A 140 -12.96 12.33 10.28
C ARG A 140 -12.71 12.16 11.78
N ALA A 141 -12.18 11.01 12.20
CA ALA A 141 -11.99 10.70 13.61
C ALA A 141 -10.77 11.40 14.22
N LEU A 142 -9.64 11.46 13.50
CA LEU A 142 -8.37 11.99 14.00
C LEU A 142 -8.05 13.41 13.50
N GLY A 143 -8.69 13.86 12.41
CA GLY A 143 -8.46 15.15 11.75
C GLY A 143 -7.44 15.07 10.61
N ASP A 144 -7.67 15.85 9.54
CA ASP A 144 -6.83 15.85 8.34
C ASP A 144 -5.36 16.20 8.64
N ASP A 145 -5.09 17.14 9.56
CA ASP A 145 -3.73 17.60 9.89
C ASP A 145 -2.93 16.61 10.77
N ALA A 146 -3.60 15.60 11.33
CA ALA A 146 -3.00 14.61 12.22
C ALA A 146 -2.69 13.28 11.50
N VAL A 147 -3.14 13.11 10.26
CA VAL A 147 -3.11 11.84 9.54
C VAL A 147 -2.43 12.00 8.19
N THR A 148 -1.35 11.23 7.98
CA THR A 148 -0.80 10.95 6.65
C THR A 148 -1.28 9.59 6.18
N VAL A 149 -1.83 9.52 4.97
CA VAL A 149 -2.31 8.29 4.35
C VAL A 149 -1.44 7.92 3.16
N SER A 150 -0.97 6.68 3.11
CA SER A 150 -0.40 6.11 1.91
C SER A 150 -1.16 4.89 1.41
N VAL A 151 -1.27 4.74 0.09
CA VAL A 151 -2.03 3.64 -0.54
C VAL A 151 -1.19 2.95 -1.59
N GLU A 152 -1.26 1.62 -1.63
CA GLU A 152 -0.78 0.81 -2.74
C GLU A 152 -1.90 0.47 -3.74
N VAL A 153 -1.65 0.76 -5.02
CA VAL A 153 -2.52 0.51 -6.17
C VAL A 153 -1.81 -0.46 -7.12
N GLU A 154 -1.99 -1.76 -6.87
CA GLU A 154 -1.22 -2.80 -7.57
C GLU A 154 -2.00 -3.44 -8.74
N ARG A 155 -3.22 -3.93 -8.51
CA ARG A 155 -3.93 -4.78 -9.47
C ARG A 155 -4.96 -4.00 -10.28
N PRO A 156 -4.82 -3.92 -11.61
CA PRO A 156 -5.86 -3.35 -12.45
C PRO A 156 -7.14 -4.22 -12.39
N GLY A 157 -8.30 -3.61 -12.65
CA GLY A 157 -9.58 -4.32 -12.72
C GLY A 157 -10.41 -4.36 -11.43
N ARG A 158 -9.93 -3.76 -10.33
CA ARG A 158 -10.78 -3.48 -9.15
C ARG A 158 -11.39 -2.08 -9.28
N ALA A 159 -12.71 -2.00 -9.34
CA ALA A 159 -13.41 -0.71 -9.32
C ALA A 159 -13.14 0.01 -7.98
N GLY A 160 -12.98 1.34 -8.02
CA GLY A 160 -12.74 2.16 -6.83
C GLY A 160 -11.26 2.50 -6.53
N LEU A 161 -10.29 1.95 -7.28
CA LEU A 161 -8.86 2.17 -6.99
C LEU A 161 -8.39 3.60 -7.24
N ARG A 162 -8.96 4.31 -8.23
CA ARG A 162 -8.61 5.72 -8.50
C ARG A 162 -9.19 6.64 -7.45
N GLU A 163 -10.43 6.38 -7.03
CA GLU A 163 -11.10 7.09 -5.95
C GLU A 163 -10.33 6.89 -4.63
N LEU A 164 -9.83 5.68 -4.40
CA LEU A 164 -8.96 5.38 -3.27
C LEU A 164 -7.65 6.18 -3.33
N ALA A 165 -6.99 6.21 -4.49
CA ALA A 165 -5.74 6.93 -4.69
C ALA A 165 -5.91 8.45 -4.49
N ALA A 166 -7.03 9.01 -4.94
CA ALA A 166 -7.33 10.45 -4.83
C ALA A 166 -7.43 10.96 -3.37
N GLU A 167 -7.71 10.08 -2.41
CA GLU A 167 -7.78 10.42 -0.97
C GLU A 167 -6.46 10.21 -0.21
N ALA A 168 -5.40 9.74 -0.88
CA ALA A 168 -4.10 9.46 -0.29
C ALA A 168 -3.10 10.63 -0.44
N ASP A 169 -2.25 10.81 0.57
CA ASP A 169 -1.15 11.78 0.55
C ASP A 169 0.08 11.23 -0.19
N VAL A 170 0.25 9.91 -0.19
CA VAL A 170 1.30 9.18 -0.93
C VAL A 170 0.70 7.98 -1.65
N VAL A 171 0.99 7.82 -2.95
CA VAL A 171 0.46 6.70 -3.75
C VAL A 171 1.60 5.87 -4.33
N PHE A 172 1.47 4.54 -4.22
CA PHE A 172 2.37 3.56 -4.82
C PHE A 172 1.64 2.80 -5.93
N TYR A 173 2.04 3.00 -7.18
CA TYR A 173 1.55 2.24 -8.33
C TYR A 173 2.49 1.08 -8.66
N SER A 174 1.93 0.00 -9.21
CA SER A 174 2.70 -1.10 -9.80
C SER A 174 2.85 -0.94 -11.31
N LYS A 175 3.82 -1.66 -11.89
CA LYS A 175 3.93 -1.83 -13.35
C LYS A 175 2.65 -2.45 -13.94
N SER A 176 2.08 -3.46 -13.28
CA SER A 176 0.88 -4.16 -13.74
C SER A 176 -0.34 -3.23 -13.84
N TRP A 177 -0.48 -2.30 -12.88
CA TRP A 177 -1.48 -1.23 -12.98
C TRP A 177 -1.24 -0.40 -14.24
N ALA A 178 0.01 0.03 -14.43
CA ALA A 178 0.35 0.92 -15.52
C ALA A 178 0.16 0.30 -16.92
N GLU A 179 0.47 -0.99 -17.08
CA GLU A 179 0.37 -1.71 -18.36
C GLU A 179 -1.07 -1.93 -18.84
N VAL A 180 -2.06 -1.88 -17.92
CA VAL A 180 -3.47 -2.19 -18.23
C VAL A 180 -4.36 -0.96 -18.14
N CYS A 181 -4.08 -0.03 -17.24
CA CYS A 181 -4.91 1.15 -17.06
C CYS A 181 -4.61 2.22 -18.11
N HIS A 182 -5.66 2.96 -18.48
CA HIS A 182 -5.57 4.08 -19.43
C HIS A 182 -6.09 5.35 -18.79
N PHE A 183 -5.40 6.44 -19.05
CA PHE A 183 -5.94 7.76 -18.75
C PHE A 183 -6.94 8.18 -19.83
N ARG A 184 -8.12 8.66 -19.43
CA ARG A 184 -9.02 9.39 -20.32
C ARG A 184 -9.06 10.84 -19.90
N SER A 185 -9.01 11.78 -20.85
CA SER A 185 -9.14 13.21 -20.53
C SER A 185 -10.47 13.53 -19.83
N SER A 186 -11.51 12.72 -20.02
CA SER A 186 -12.78 12.80 -19.28
C SER A 186 -12.66 12.45 -17.79
N ASP A 187 -11.59 11.78 -17.36
CA ASP A 187 -11.34 11.44 -15.96
C ASP A 187 -10.97 12.71 -15.16
N ILE A 188 -10.52 13.78 -15.83
CA ILE A 188 -10.31 15.09 -15.23
C ILE A 188 -11.69 15.72 -14.97
N GLY A 189 -12.17 15.65 -13.73
CA GLY A 189 -13.34 16.42 -13.26
C GLY A 189 -14.57 15.61 -12.85
N VAL A 190 -14.57 14.27 -12.94
CA VAL A 190 -15.67 13.45 -12.45
C VAL A 190 -15.47 13.15 -10.96
N ARG A 191 -16.18 13.88 -10.10
CA ARG A 191 -16.47 13.42 -8.73
C ARG A 191 -17.77 12.62 -8.78
N GLN A 192 -17.68 11.37 -8.33
CA GLN A 192 -18.75 10.40 -8.10
C GLN A 192 -19.26 9.60 -9.31
N SER A 193 -19.33 8.28 -9.04
CA SER A 193 -20.06 7.23 -9.75
C SER A 193 -19.74 7.03 -11.22
N GLN A 194 -18.69 6.25 -11.50
CA GLN A 194 -18.78 5.30 -12.59
C GLN A 194 -17.97 4.05 -12.26
N GLN A 195 -18.70 2.92 -12.15
CA GLN A 195 -18.13 1.59 -12.22
C GLN A 195 -17.09 1.57 -13.35
N CYS A 196 -15.90 1.08 -13.06
CA CYS A 196 -15.02 0.56 -14.09
C CYS A 196 -15.71 -0.68 -14.66
N VAL A 197 -16.71 -0.46 -15.51
CA VAL A 197 -17.29 -1.52 -16.32
C VAL A 197 -16.20 -1.83 -17.33
N VAL A 198 -15.51 -2.94 -17.13
CA VAL A 198 -14.84 -3.64 -18.21
C VAL A 198 -15.93 -4.04 -19.20
N HIS A 199 -16.34 -3.10 -20.06
CA HIS A 199 -17.04 -3.45 -21.28
C HIS A 199 -16.05 -4.25 -22.11
N THR A 200 -16.27 -5.55 -22.16
CA THR A 200 -15.85 -6.39 -23.28
C THR A 200 -16.61 -5.93 -24.51
N ASP A 201 -16.26 -4.77 -25.05
CA ASP A 201 -16.77 -4.35 -26.34
C ASP A 201 -15.65 -3.80 -27.21
N ARG A 202 -15.55 -4.41 -28.40
CA ARG A 202 -14.51 -4.20 -29.40
C ARG A 202 -14.63 -2.79 -29.99
N ALA A 203 -13.94 -1.80 -29.41
CA ALA A 203 -13.53 -0.59 -30.12
C ALA A 203 -12.42 0.15 -29.36
N ALA A 204 -11.29 0.34 -30.04
CA ALA A 204 -10.04 1.00 -29.63
C ALA A 204 -9.07 0.14 -28.79
N GLN A 205 -8.10 -0.47 -29.50
CA GLN A 205 -6.77 -0.81 -29.00
C GLN A 205 -6.09 0.45 -28.44
N ALA A 206 -6.38 0.79 -27.20
CA ALA A 206 -5.51 1.67 -26.42
C ALA A 206 -4.60 0.76 -25.60
N CYS A 207 -3.29 0.81 -25.83
CA CYS A 207 -2.34 0.19 -24.91
C CYS A 207 -2.37 0.95 -23.58
N GLY A 208 -2.02 0.30 -22.46
CA GLY A 208 -1.83 0.98 -21.17
C GLY A 208 -0.80 2.11 -21.24
N TYR A 209 -0.42 2.67 -20.10
CA TYR A 209 0.69 3.61 -20.06
C TYR A 209 1.95 2.97 -20.65
N THR A 210 2.63 3.70 -21.53
CA THR A 210 3.78 3.16 -22.28
C THR A 210 5.08 3.25 -21.50
N SER A 211 5.11 3.96 -20.38
CA SER A 211 6.26 4.12 -19.49
C SER A 211 5.85 4.54 -18.09
N ALA A 212 6.78 4.40 -17.13
CA ALA A 212 6.64 4.92 -15.77
C ALA A 212 6.39 6.44 -15.72
N ASP A 213 7.05 7.21 -16.59
CA ASP A 213 6.85 8.66 -16.72
C ASP A 213 5.42 8.98 -17.16
N ASP A 214 4.95 8.33 -18.23
CA ASP A 214 3.60 8.56 -18.78
C ASP A 214 2.51 8.21 -17.74
N CYS A 215 2.69 7.09 -17.03
CA CYS A 215 1.81 6.69 -15.93
C CYS A 215 1.75 7.77 -14.84
N LEU A 216 2.90 8.21 -14.31
CA LEU A 216 2.95 9.16 -13.22
C LEU A 216 2.43 10.55 -13.61
N ARG A 217 2.78 11.04 -14.80
CA ARG A 217 2.30 12.34 -15.30
C ARG A 217 0.79 12.38 -15.45
N LYS A 218 0.17 11.31 -15.95
CA LYS A 218 -1.28 11.27 -16.17
C LYS A 218 -2.05 10.97 -14.89
N GLU A 219 -1.63 9.99 -14.10
CA GLU A 219 -2.31 9.66 -12.84
C GLU A 219 -2.18 10.81 -11.83
N SER A 220 -1.05 11.53 -11.76
CA SER A 220 -0.90 12.68 -10.84
C SER A 220 -1.90 13.81 -11.07
N LEU A 221 -2.48 13.95 -12.28
CA LEU A 221 -3.55 14.92 -12.55
C LEU A 221 -4.86 14.59 -11.82
N LEU A 222 -5.02 13.32 -11.40
CA LEU A 222 -6.22 12.81 -10.72
C LEU A 222 -6.08 12.78 -9.20
N LEU A 223 -4.95 13.27 -8.66
CA LEU A 223 -4.56 13.10 -7.26
C LEU A 223 -4.56 14.45 -6.50
N PRO A 224 -5.73 14.98 -6.10
CA PRO A 224 -5.84 16.33 -5.53
C PRO A 224 -5.15 16.50 -4.16
N ARG A 225 -4.97 15.41 -3.39
CA ARG A 225 -4.34 15.43 -2.07
C ARG A 225 -2.88 14.98 -2.09
N THR A 226 -2.47 14.25 -3.12
CA THR A 226 -1.18 13.57 -3.11
C THR A 226 -0.02 14.56 -3.15
N SER A 227 0.92 14.36 -2.24
CA SER A 227 2.20 15.05 -2.19
C SER A 227 3.31 14.28 -2.91
N LEU A 228 3.17 12.95 -3.03
CA LEU A 228 4.13 12.08 -3.69
C LEU A 228 3.44 10.87 -4.34
N ALA A 229 3.64 10.68 -5.65
CA ALA A 229 3.23 9.47 -6.35
C ALA A 229 4.48 8.71 -6.82
N MET A 230 4.48 7.40 -6.69
CA MET A 230 5.59 6.52 -7.04
C MET A 230 5.10 5.36 -7.91
N VAL A 231 5.96 4.87 -8.80
CA VAL A 231 5.70 3.65 -9.56
C VAL A 231 6.97 2.81 -9.64
N THR A 232 6.85 1.50 -9.44
CA THR A 232 7.95 0.55 -9.65
C THR A 232 7.88 -0.07 -11.04
N TRP A 233 9.03 -0.32 -11.66
CA TRP A 233 9.13 -0.80 -13.05
C TRP A 233 10.13 -1.95 -13.22
N GLY A 234 10.08 -2.92 -12.31
CA GLY A 234 10.93 -4.11 -12.37
C GLY A 234 12.42 -3.79 -12.35
N ALA A 235 13.18 -4.34 -13.30
CA ALA A 235 14.63 -4.19 -13.37
C ALA A 235 15.11 -2.74 -13.64
N GLU A 236 14.22 -1.86 -14.10
CA GLU A 236 14.58 -0.48 -14.40
C GLU A 236 14.53 0.44 -13.17
N GLY A 237 13.98 -0.05 -12.06
CA GLY A 237 13.91 0.67 -10.78
C GLY A 237 12.54 1.28 -10.50
N ALA A 238 12.54 2.45 -9.88
CA ALA A 238 11.35 3.17 -9.47
C ALA A 238 11.41 4.64 -9.90
N TRP A 239 10.23 5.22 -10.12
CA TRP A 239 10.06 6.63 -10.41
C TRP A 239 9.14 7.25 -9.37
N CYS A 240 9.34 8.54 -9.10
CA CYS A 240 8.38 9.32 -8.36
C CYS A 240 8.19 10.72 -8.94
N ILE A 241 7.05 11.32 -8.64
CA ILE A 241 6.70 12.69 -8.99
C ILE A 241 5.99 13.34 -7.79
N SER A 242 6.29 14.61 -7.53
CA SER A 242 5.48 15.45 -6.66
C SER A 242 4.42 16.15 -7.52
N PRO A 243 3.11 15.95 -7.30
CA PRO A 243 2.10 16.65 -8.10
C PRO A 243 2.18 18.18 -8.00
N LYS A 244 2.76 18.71 -6.90
CA LYS A 244 2.93 20.15 -6.67
C LYS A 244 4.18 20.72 -7.34
N ASP A 245 5.18 19.88 -7.59
CA ASP A 245 6.41 20.22 -8.30
C ASP A 245 6.73 19.06 -9.25
N PRO A 246 6.25 19.10 -10.50
CA PRO A 246 6.16 17.94 -11.40
C PRO A 246 7.51 17.51 -11.98
N GLN A 247 8.58 17.68 -11.19
CA GLN A 247 9.87 17.06 -11.45
C GLN A 247 9.77 15.56 -11.20
N LEU A 248 10.06 14.79 -12.25
CA LEU A 248 10.18 13.35 -12.18
C LEU A 248 11.57 12.98 -11.65
N VAL A 249 11.62 12.10 -10.66
CA VAL A 249 12.87 11.50 -10.15
C VAL A 249 12.87 10.02 -10.46
N LYS A 250 13.99 9.51 -10.96
CA LYS A 250 14.24 8.08 -11.21
C LYS A 250 15.27 7.57 -10.22
N SER A 251 14.98 6.43 -9.60
CA SER A 251 15.91 5.64 -8.79
C SER A 251 16.11 4.28 -9.47
N PRO A 252 17.24 4.05 -10.16
CA PRO A 252 17.52 2.77 -10.81
C PRO A 252 17.86 1.68 -9.80
N VAL A 253 17.68 0.40 -10.17
CA VAL A 253 18.21 -0.72 -9.37
C VAL A 253 19.73 -0.72 -9.45
N GLU A 254 20.43 -0.58 -8.32
CA GLU A 254 21.90 -0.49 -8.27
C GLU A 254 22.61 -1.74 -8.81
N THR A 255 22.03 -2.92 -8.59
CA THR A 255 22.52 -4.18 -9.13
C THR A 255 21.39 -4.85 -9.91
N PRO A 256 21.37 -4.76 -11.25
CA PRO A 256 20.39 -5.47 -12.05
C PRO A 256 20.47 -6.96 -11.71
N VAL A 257 19.34 -7.58 -11.39
CA VAL A 257 19.29 -9.04 -11.25
C VAL A 257 19.70 -9.60 -12.61
N LYS A 258 20.90 -10.20 -12.69
CA LYS A 258 21.49 -10.69 -13.96
C LYS A 258 20.65 -11.76 -14.68
N GLN A 259 19.58 -12.24 -14.04
CA GLN A 259 18.53 -13.05 -14.62
C GLN A 259 17.20 -12.74 -13.93
N VAL A 260 16.41 -11.84 -14.50
CA VAL A 260 14.95 -12.00 -14.45
C VAL A 260 14.65 -12.95 -15.59
N VAL A 261 14.47 -14.23 -15.28
CA VAL A 261 14.01 -15.17 -16.29
C VAL A 261 12.49 -14.93 -16.36
N GLU A 262 12.06 -14.32 -17.47
CA GLU A 262 10.66 -14.03 -17.79
C GLU A 262 9.86 -15.33 -18.02
#